data_AF-A0A956ZFU7-F1
#
_entry.id   AF-A0A956ZFU7-F1
#
_cell.length_a   1.000
_cell.length_b   1.000
_cell.length_c   1.000
_cell.angle_alpha   90.00
_cell.angle_beta   90.00
_cell.angle_gamma   90.00
#
_symmetry.space_group_name_H-M   'P 1'
#
loop_
_entity.id
_entity.type
_entity.pdbx_description
1 polymer ?
#
loop_
_entity_poly.entity_id
_entity_poly.type
_entity_poly.pdbx_seq_one_letter_code
_entity_poly.pdbx_strand_id
1 'polypeptide(L)'
;IEVGEGDQFVYLACLPVKSLEKVPAGMHGVELPAGKYAVFTHKGSIATITQTVHYIWGTWVPKHSDILKKGPDFELYDSRFDPHSLEGEVDIYIPLA
;
A
#
# COMPACT_ATOMS: atom_id res chain seq x y z
N ILE A 1 -4.42 14.71 4.66
CA ILE A 1 -3.02 14.83 5.13
C ILE A 1 -2.32 15.68 4.09
N GLU A 2 -1.85 16.85 4.50
CA GLU A 2 -1.07 17.70 3.59
C GLU A 2 0.31 17.06 3.45
N VAL A 3 0.62 16.63 2.23
CA VAL A 3 1.99 16.23 1.86
C VAL A 3 2.69 17.53 1.45
N GLY A 4 3.77 17.90 2.14
CA GLY A 4 4.53 19.10 1.80
C GLY A 4 5.19 18.98 0.42
N GLU A 5 5.62 20.11 -0.16
CA GLU A 5 6.40 20.07 -1.41
C GLU A 5 7.76 19.37 -1.18
N GLY A 6 8.04 18.32 -1.96
CA GLY A 6 9.29 17.56 -1.95
C GLY A 6 9.10 16.04 -2.08
N ASP A 7 10.19 15.26 -2.02
CA ASP A 7 10.20 13.79 -1.99
C ASP A 7 9.74 13.25 -0.61
N GLN A 8 8.56 13.67 -0.15
CA GLN A 8 7.99 13.22 1.10
C GLN A 8 7.04 12.05 0.86
N PHE A 9 7.41 10.89 1.40
CA PHE A 9 6.53 9.73 1.46
C PHE A 9 5.65 9.81 2.70
N VAL A 10 4.35 9.69 2.51
CA VAL A 10 3.38 9.61 3.62
C VAL A 10 2.86 8.19 3.70
N TYR A 11 3.03 7.58 4.87
CA TYR A 11 2.52 6.26 5.18
C TYR A 11 1.38 6.36 6.20
N LEU A 12 0.35 5.53 6.01
CA LEU A 12 -0.75 5.38 6.96
C LEU A 12 -1.04 3.90 7.20
N ALA A 13 -0.91 3.47 8.45
CA ALA A 13 -1.50 2.21 8.89
C ALA A 13 -3.00 2.43 9.12
N CYS A 14 -3.83 1.72 8.37
CA CYS A 14 -5.28 1.93 8.33
C CYS A 14 -6.07 0.63 8.53
N LEU A 15 -7.32 0.77 8.97
CA LEU A 15 -8.33 -0.29 8.93
C LEU A 15 -9.50 0.16 8.04
N PRO A 16 -10.09 -0.73 7.23
CA PRO A 16 -11.28 -0.40 6.48
C PRO A 16 -12.45 -0.14 7.43
N VAL A 17 -13.13 0.99 7.25
CA VAL A 17 -14.29 1.39 8.04
C VAL A 17 -15.48 1.68 7.14
N LYS A 18 -16.70 1.59 7.68
CA LYS A 18 -17.93 1.88 6.94
C LYS A 18 -18.21 3.39 6.80
N SER A 19 -17.66 4.23 7.69
CA SER A 19 -17.79 5.70 7.61
C SER A 19 -16.63 6.40 8.30
N LEU A 20 -16.36 7.64 7.88
CA LEU A 20 -15.36 8.53 8.47
C LEU A 20 -15.96 9.53 9.48
N GLU A 21 -17.19 9.32 9.93
CA GLU A 21 -17.90 10.26 10.83
C GLU A 21 -17.28 10.32 12.24
N LYS A 22 -16.61 9.25 12.67
CA LYS A 22 -16.06 9.11 14.04
C LYS A 22 -14.59 8.70 13.99
N VAL A 23 -13.76 9.52 13.36
CA VAL A 23 -12.31 9.35 13.42
C VAL A 23 -11.81 9.73 14.82
N PRO A 24 -11.09 8.86 15.54
CA PRO A 24 -10.54 9.18 16.86
C PRO A 24 -9.62 10.39 16.83
N ALA A 25 -9.55 11.12 17.95
CA ALA A 25 -8.63 12.25 18.09
C ALA A 25 -7.19 11.80 17.85
N GLY A 26 -6.46 12.52 16.99
CA GLY A 26 -5.09 12.19 16.60
C GLY A 26 -4.96 11.16 15.46
N MET A 27 -6.08 10.65 14.92
CA MET A 27 -6.09 9.81 13.72
C MET A 27 -6.58 10.58 12.49
N HIS A 28 -6.33 10.01 11.31
CA HIS A 28 -6.80 10.54 10.03
C HIS A 28 -7.72 9.53 9.34
N GLY A 29 -8.79 10.03 8.72
CA GLY A 29 -9.57 9.29 7.73
C GLY A 29 -9.00 9.49 6.34
N VAL A 30 -9.00 8.44 5.53
CA VAL A 30 -8.61 8.49 4.11
C VAL A 30 -9.62 7.69 3.30
N GLU A 31 -10.00 8.22 2.14
CA GLU A 31 -10.75 7.48 1.15
C GLU A 31 -9.80 6.94 0.08
N LEU A 32 -9.79 5.63 -0.10
CA LEU A 32 -9.06 4.98 -1.18
C LEU A 32 -9.99 4.92 -2.41
N PRO A 33 -9.66 5.58 -3.52
CA PRO A 33 -10.52 5.59 -4.70
C PRO A 33 -10.62 4.20 -5.31
N ALA A 34 -11.81 3.79 -5.73
CA ALA A 34 -11.99 2.56 -6.49
C ALA A 34 -11.18 2.58 -7.79
N GLY A 35 -10.64 1.42 -8.17
CA GLY A 35 -9.78 1.32 -9.34
C GLY A 35 -9.33 -0.10 -9.64
N LYS A 36 -8.56 -0.22 -10.72
CA LYS A 36 -7.82 -1.44 -11.07
C LYS A 36 -6.43 -1.35 -10.47
N TYR A 37 -5.87 -2.51 -10.14
CA TYR A 37 -4.55 -2.62 -9.53
C TYR A 37 -3.77 -3.78 -10.14
N ALA A 38 -2.46 -3.59 -10.29
CA ALA A 38 -1.53 -4.71 -10.35
C ALA A 38 -1.25 -5.16 -8.91
N VAL A 39 -1.33 -6.46 -8.65
CA VAL A 39 -1.17 -7.02 -7.31
C VAL A 39 0.09 -7.87 -7.25
N PHE A 40 0.96 -7.56 -6.30
CA PHE A 40 2.19 -8.32 -6.04
C PHE A 40 2.12 -8.93 -4.64
N THR A 41 2.10 -10.25 -4.56
CA THR A 41 2.10 -10.95 -3.27
C THR A 41 3.54 -11.14 -2.79
N HIS A 42 3.92 -10.43 -1.74
CA HIS A 42 5.09 -10.75 -0.94
C HIS A 42 4.82 -12.02 -0.12
N LYS A 43 5.79 -12.93 -0.04
CA LYS A 43 5.66 -14.19 0.71
C LYS A 43 6.88 -14.39 1.60
N GLY A 44 6.63 -14.74 2.86
CA GLY A 44 7.65 -14.97 3.88
C GLY A 44 7.73 -13.82 4.88
N SER A 45 8.95 -13.55 5.35
CA SER A 45 9.19 -12.59 6.41
C SER A 45 8.97 -11.16 5.97
N ILE A 46 8.19 -10.38 6.72
CA ILE A 46 7.99 -8.95 6.44
C ILE A 46 9.30 -8.16 6.40
N ALA A 47 10.35 -8.62 7.08
CA ALA A 47 11.67 -8.04 7.03
C ALA A 47 12.27 -8.00 5.60
N THR A 48 11.74 -8.82 4.70
CA THR A 48 12.18 -8.92 3.30
C THR A 48 11.23 -8.25 2.30
N ILE A 49 10.15 -7.60 2.77
CA ILE A 49 9.17 -6.92 1.89
C ILE A 49 9.83 -5.87 0.98
N THR A 50 10.88 -5.22 1.46
CA THR A 50 11.68 -4.26 0.70
C THR A 50 12.21 -4.84 -0.61
N GLN A 51 12.47 -6.15 -0.69
CA GLN A 51 12.90 -6.80 -1.93
C GLN A 51 11.78 -6.79 -2.98
N THR A 52 10.55 -7.04 -2.56
CA THR A 52 9.36 -6.95 -3.43
C THR A 52 9.12 -5.51 -3.85
N VAL A 53 9.19 -4.56 -2.92
CA VAL A 53 9.06 -3.11 -3.20
C VAL A 53 10.12 -2.63 -4.19
N HIS A 54 11.39 -3.02 -4.00
CA HIS A 54 12.49 -2.70 -4.92
C HIS A 54 12.26 -3.27 -6.32
N TYR A 55 11.75 -4.49 -6.43
CA TYR A 55 11.40 -5.06 -7.72
C TYR A 55 10.27 -4.27 -8.40
N ILE A 56 9.20 -3.94 -7.66
CA ILE A 56 8.07 -3.19 -8.20
C ILE A 56 8.54 -1.84 -8.74
N TRP A 57 9.16 -1.01 -7.90
CA TRP A 57 9.51 0.37 -8.27
C TRP A 57 10.79 0.48 -9.11
N GLY A 58 11.75 -0.42 -8.93
CA GLY A 58 13.02 -0.40 -9.65
C GLY A 58 13.00 -1.16 -10.97
N THR A 59 12.07 -2.10 -11.17
CA THR A 59 12.03 -2.95 -12.38
C THR A 59 10.68 -2.97 -13.07
N TRP A 60 9.59 -3.22 -12.35
CA TRP A 60 8.28 -3.41 -12.99
C TRP A 60 7.64 -2.09 -13.44
N VAL A 61 7.56 -1.09 -12.55
CA VAL A 61 7.00 0.24 -12.81
C VAL A 61 7.68 0.93 -14.00
N PRO A 62 9.03 1.00 -14.11
CA PRO A 62 9.67 1.62 -15.26
C PRO A 62 9.31 0.99 -16.60
N LYS A 63 8.94 -0.30 -16.62
CA LYS A 63 8.56 -1.04 -17.84
C LYS A 63 7.07 -0.93 -18.20
N HIS A 64 6.24 -0.45 -17.28
CA HIS A 64 4.78 -0.42 -17.40
C HIS A 64 4.21 0.95 -17.03
N SER A 65 5.01 2.01 -17.16
CA SER A 65 4.65 3.36 -16.72
C SER A 65 3.47 3.96 -17.49
N ASP A 66 3.17 3.43 -18.67
CA ASP A 66 2.06 3.82 -19.55
C ASP A 66 0.68 3.37 -19.03
N ILE A 67 0.63 2.34 -18.17
CA ILE A 67 -0.62 1.80 -17.62
C ILE A 67 -0.86 2.20 -16.16
N LEU A 68 0.00 3.04 -15.57
CA LEU A 68 -0.13 3.47 -14.17
C LEU A 68 -1.09 4.64 -14.01
N LYS A 69 -1.84 4.63 -12.92
CA LYS A 69 -2.67 5.75 -12.50
C LYS A 69 -2.04 6.47 -11.33
N LYS A 70 -2.08 7.81 -11.34
CA LYS A 70 -1.69 8.61 -10.18
C LYS A 70 -2.62 8.32 -9.01
N GLY A 71 -2.05 7.96 -7.87
CA GLY A 71 -2.78 7.65 -6.64
C GLY A 71 -1.88 6.91 -5.66
N PRO A 72 -2.36 6.65 -4.44
CA PRO A 72 -1.63 5.85 -3.47
C PRO A 72 -1.60 4.38 -3.91
N ASP A 73 -0.43 3.76 -3.86
CA ASP A 73 -0.31 2.32 -3.63
C ASP A 73 -0.62 1.99 -2.16
N PHE A 74 -0.88 0.71 -1.89
CA PHE A 74 -1.10 0.25 -0.52
C PHE A 74 -0.75 -1.23 -0.34
N GLU A 75 -0.44 -1.57 0.91
CA GLU A 75 -0.25 -2.95 1.37
C GLU A 75 -1.54 -3.46 2.01
N LEU A 76 -1.94 -4.68 1.68
CA LEU A 76 -3.07 -5.37 2.31
C LEU A 76 -2.57 -6.55 3.13
N TYR A 77 -2.77 -6.46 4.43
CA TYR A 77 -2.51 -7.51 5.40
C TYR A 77 -3.84 -8.20 5.75
N ASP A 78 -4.04 -9.42 5.26
CA ASP A 78 -5.22 -10.23 5.56
C ASP A 78 -4.85 -11.45 6.42
N SER A 79 -5.75 -12.44 6.51
CA SER A 79 -5.55 -13.65 7.33
C SER A 79 -4.32 -14.48 6.95
N ARG A 80 -3.68 -14.21 5.81
CA ARG A 80 -2.46 -14.90 5.37
C ARG A 80 -1.20 -14.35 6.05
N PHE A 81 -1.26 -13.20 6.71
CA PHE A 81 -0.16 -12.63 7.48
C PHE A 81 -0.35 -12.87 8.98
N ASP A 82 0.65 -13.44 9.64
CA ASP A 82 0.67 -13.61 11.09
C ASP A 82 1.47 -12.47 11.75
N PRO A 83 0.80 -11.56 12.47
CA PRO A 83 1.47 -10.43 13.11
C PRO A 83 2.32 -10.83 14.34
N HIS A 84 2.20 -12.07 14.84
CA HIS A 84 3.03 -12.54 15.94
C HIS A 84 4.37 -13.08 15.47
N SER A 85 4.38 -13.88 14.40
CA SER A 85 5.61 -14.40 13.80
C SER A 85 6.25 -13.45 12.79
N LEU A 86 5.50 -12.46 12.29
CA LEU A 86 5.91 -11.55 11.21
C LEU A 86 6.17 -12.26 9.87
N GLU A 87 5.55 -13.41 9.69
CA GLU A 87 5.62 -14.25 8.50
C GLU A 87 4.25 -14.33 7.82
N GLY A 88 4.24 -14.60 6.52
CA GLY A 88 3.00 -14.89 5.79
C GLY A 88 2.98 -14.26 4.41
N GLU A 89 1.80 -13.84 3.97
CA GLU A 89 1.62 -13.15 2.69
C GLU A 89 1.09 -11.72 2.87
N VAL A 90 1.64 -10.78 2.12
CA VAL A 90 1.17 -9.38 2.05
C VAL A 90 1.03 -9.00 0.59
N ASP A 91 -0.14 -8.50 0.20
CA ASP A 91 -0.36 -8.03 -1.16
C ASP A 91 -0.02 -6.54 -1.27
N ILE A 92 0.72 -6.16 -2.30
CA ILE A 92 1.04 -4.77 -2.64
C ILE A 92 0.25 -4.40 -3.90
N TYR A 93 -0.61 -3.38 -3.77
CA TYR A 93 -1.52 -2.94 -4.81
C TYR A 93 -1.00 -1.67 -5.48
N ILE A 94 -0.67 -1.75 -6.78
CA ILE A 94 -0.19 -0.63 -7.58
C ILE A 94 -1.31 -0.13 -8.52
N PRO A 95 -1.73 1.15 -8.43
CA PRO A 95 -2.89 1.66 -9.16
C PRO A 95 -2.66 1.71 -10.67
N LEU A 96 -3.67 1.27 -11.43
CA LEU A 96 -3.68 1.25 -12.91
C LEU A 96 -4.70 2.23 -13.49
N ALA A 97 -4.41 2.71 -14.71
CA ALA A 97 -5.23 3.63 -15.50
C ALA A 97 -6.46 2.97 -16.13
#